data_AF-A0A524KPW2-F1
#
_entry.id   AF-A0A524KPW2-F1
#
_cell.length_a   1.000
_cell.length_b   1.000
_cell.length_c   1.000
_cell.angle_alpha   90.00
_cell.angle_beta   90.00
_cell.angle_gamma   90.00
#
_symmetry.space_group_name_H-M   'P 1'
#
loop_
_entity.id
_entity.type
_entity.pdbx_description
1 polymer ?
#
loop_
_entity_poly.entity_id
_entity_poly.type
_entity_poly.pdbx_seq_one_letter_code
_entity_poly.pdbx_strand_id
1 'polypeptide(L)'
;MDQSRAAHGLSAYRPGTRFAAKASVPAEAEYHFLLGRYVDAATLARAFALAAAWGVHPHDVLIANGWLDADDYYRALADVAGVPFKSGFTAGDTMLPAKASPRQCLAAGLLKERAGAGRFVLAPDRLRPNALRAVLAQLGPRGFALTTPHA
;
A
#
# COMPACT_ATOMS: atom_id res chain seq x y z
N MET A 1 -8.69 50.08 40.00
CA MET A 1 -9.38 48.92 40.60
C MET A 1 -10.19 48.31 39.47
N ASP A 2 -9.62 47.49 38.58
CA ASP A 2 -8.99 46.18 38.79
C ASP A 2 -9.89 45.18 39.54
N GLN A 3 -10.39 44.19 38.78
CA GLN A 3 -10.39 42.73 39.01
C GLN A 3 -11.43 42.08 38.07
N SER A 4 -11.06 41.49 36.93
CA SER A 4 -10.56 40.12 36.74
C SER A 4 -11.45 39.00 37.32
N ARG A 5 -12.11 38.23 36.43
CA ARG A 5 -11.86 36.78 36.29
C ARG A 5 -12.60 36.14 35.10
N ALA A 6 -11.85 35.30 34.40
CA ALA A 6 -12.24 34.46 33.27
C ALA A 6 -12.83 33.11 33.68
N ALA A 7 -13.60 32.49 32.78
CA ALA A 7 -13.67 31.05 32.49
C ALA A 7 -14.63 30.85 31.29
N HIS A 8 -14.17 30.51 30.08
CA HIS A 8 -13.88 29.17 29.56
C HIS A 8 -15.04 28.14 29.61
N GLY A 9 -15.40 27.63 28.41
CA GLY A 9 -16.17 26.40 28.20
C GLY A 9 -17.63 26.64 27.81
N LEU A 10 -18.21 26.09 26.74
CA LEU A 10 -17.88 24.94 25.91
C LEU A 10 -18.44 25.22 24.49
N SER A 11 -17.57 25.29 23.49
CA SER A 11 -18.00 25.18 22.09
C SER A 11 -18.43 23.74 21.85
N ALA A 12 -19.73 23.54 21.64
CA ALA A 12 -20.31 22.26 21.30
C ALA A 12 -19.80 21.80 19.92
N TYR A 13 -18.65 21.15 19.90
CA TYR A 13 -18.24 20.37 18.73
C TYR A 13 -19.12 19.12 18.66
N ARG A 14 -20.16 19.18 17.83
CA ARG A 14 -20.87 18.00 17.32
C ARG A 14 -20.19 17.57 16.02
N PRO A 15 -19.39 16.49 15.99
CA PRO A 15 -19.11 15.83 14.72
C PRO A 15 -20.34 15.01 14.35
N GLY A 16 -21.33 15.69 13.78
CA GLY A 16 -22.36 15.05 12.97
C GLY A 16 -21.82 14.90 11.56
N THR A 17 -21.30 13.72 11.21
CA THR A 17 -21.48 13.11 9.89
C THR A 17 -20.89 11.70 9.86
N ARG A 18 -21.75 10.69 10.07
CA ARG A 18 -21.51 9.32 9.60
C ARG A 18 -21.61 9.32 8.08
N PHE A 19 -20.52 9.61 7.38
CA PHE A 19 -20.42 9.34 5.95
C PHE A 19 -19.28 8.35 5.71
N ALA A 20 -19.61 7.06 5.61
CA ALA A 20 -18.92 6.08 4.75
C ALA A 20 -19.51 4.67 4.95
N ALA A 21 -20.76 4.43 4.53
CA ALA A 21 -21.33 3.07 4.50
C ALA A 21 -21.65 2.59 3.06
N LYS A 22 -21.26 3.34 2.02
CA LYS A 22 -21.62 3.00 0.64
C LYS A 22 -20.44 2.80 -0.33
N ALA A 23 -19.20 3.04 0.13
CA ALA A 23 -17.98 2.80 -0.66
C ALA A 23 -17.14 1.62 -0.13
N SER A 24 -17.59 0.94 0.93
CA SER A 24 -16.83 -0.10 1.62
C SER A 24 -16.73 -1.42 0.84
N VAL A 25 -17.83 -1.88 0.24
CA VAL A 25 -17.87 -3.20 -0.42
C VAL A 25 -16.90 -3.34 -1.62
N PRO A 26 -16.80 -2.37 -2.55
CA PRO A 26 -15.85 -2.48 -3.66
C PRO A 26 -14.39 -2.36 -3.20
N ALA A 27 -14.15 -1.56 -2.15
CA ALA A 27 -12.81 -1.36 -1.61
C ALA A 27 -12.34 -2.57 -0.80
N GLU A 28 -13.22 -3.25 -0.08
CA GLU A 28 -12.91 -4.50 0.65
C GLU A 28 -12.67 -5.68 -0.29
N ALA A 29 -13.45 -5.78 -1.37
CA ALA A 29 -13.29 -6.82 -2.39
C ALA A 29 -11.88 -6.81 -3.03
N GLU A 30 -11.26 -5.62 -3.12
CA GLU A 30 -9.90 -5.45 -3.63
C GLU A 30 -8.85 -6.21 -2.80
N TYR A 31 -9.12 -6.45 -1.50
CA TYR A 31 -8.21 -7.10 -0.53
C TYR A 31 -8.61 -8.54 -0.18
N HIS A 32 -9.67 -9.09 -0.79
CA HIS A 32 -10.12 -10.47 -0.50
C HIS A 32 -9.04 -11.53 -0.72
N PHE A 33 -8.04 -11.28 -1.55
CA PHE A 33 -6.92 -12.19 -1.77
C PHE A 33 -6.05 -12.43 -0.52
N LEU A 34 -6.19 -11.59 0.51
CA LEU A 34 -5.50 -11.75 1.80
C LEU A 34 -6.26 -12.65 2.77
N LEU A 35 -7.56 -12.89 2.54
CA LEU A 35 -8.43 -13.58 3.50
C LEU A 35 -8.10 -15.06 3.63
N GLY A 36 -8.21 -15.57 4.86
CA GLY A 36 -8.07 -16.98 5.21
C GLY A 36 -6.62 -17.46 5.31
N ARG A 37 -5.76 -17.02 4.40
CA ARG A 37 -4.33 -17.37 4.41
C ARG A 37 -3.48 -16.41 5.24
N TYR A 38 -3.73 -15.10 5.15
CA TYR A 38 -2.88 -14.08 5.75
C TYR A 38 -3.59 -13.32 6.87
N VAL A 39 -4.86 -12.97 6.67
CA VAL A 39 -5.67 -12.28 7.68
C VAL A 39 -7.09 -12.85 7.70
N ASP A 40 -7.78 -12.71 8.83
CA ASP A 40 -9.21 -12.98 8.91
C ASP A 40 -10.06 -11.75 8.54
N ALA A 41 -11.36 -11.96 8.34
CA ALA A 41 -12.29 -10.91 7.94
C ALA A 41 -12.43 -9.80 9.00
N ALA A 42 -12.31 -10.15 10.29
CA ALA A 42 -12.43 -9.20 11.38
C ALA A 42 -11.23 -8.24 11.43
N THR A 43 -10.03 -8.77 11.24
CA THR A 43 -8.77 -8.03 11.14
C THR A 43 -8.77 -7.12 9.93
N LEU A 44 -9.24 -7.63 8.78
CA LEU A 44 -9.38 -6.82 7.57
C LEU A 44 -10.37 -5.66 7.80
N ALA A 45 -11.56 -5.93 8.31
CA ALA A 45 -12.55 -4.89 8.61
C ALA A 45 -12.01 -3.83 9.59
N ARG A 46 -11.26 -4.25 10.62
CA ARG A 46 -10.57 -3.35 11.54
C ARG A 46 -9.53 -2.47 10.84
N ALA A 47 -8.74 -3.05 9.94
CA ALA A 47 -7.77 -2.30 9.15
C ALA A 47 -8.43 -1.24 8.26
N PHE A 48 -9.58 -1.55 7.65
CA PHE A 48 -10.38 -0.59 6.90
C PHE A 48 -10.86 0.59 7.75
N ALA A 49 -11.38 0.31 8.96
CA ALA A 49 -11.84 1.35 9.87
C ALA A 49 -10.71 2.30 10.29
N LEU A 50 -9.53 1.74 10.62
CA LEU A 50 -8.34 2.53 10.97
C LEU A 50 -7.80 3.30 9.78
N ALA A 51 -7.74 2.69 8.59
CA ALA A 51 -7.29 3.33 7.37
C ALA A 51 -8.16 4.55 7.03
N ALA A 52 -9.48 4.43 7.18
CA ALA A 52 -10.41 5.53 7.02
C ALA A 52 -10.18 6.66 8.04
N ALA A 53 -9.91 6.32 9.30
CA ALA A 53 -9.63 7.31 10.35
C ALA A 53 -8.29 8.03 10.14
N TRP A 54 -7.29 7.34 9.58
CA TRP A 54 -5.92 7.87 9.42
C TRP A 54 -5.65 8.43 8.02
N GLY A 55 -6.55 8.23 7.05
CA GLY A 55 -6.36 8.68 5.67
C GLY A 55 -5.29 7.90 4.90
N VAL A 56 -5.03 6.64 5.27
CA VAL A 56 -4.02 5.75 4.65
C VAL A 56 -4.69 4.57 3.93
N HIS A 57 -3.92 3.65 3.33
CA HIS A 57 -4.48 2.43 2.74
C HIS A 57 -4.60 1.29 3.76
N PRO A 58 -5.59 0.39 3.61
CA PRO A 58 -5.75 -0.76 4.51
C PRO A 58 -4.49 -1.63 4.67
N HIS A 59 -3.71 -1.85 3.60
CA HIS A 59 -2.45 -2.61 3.71
C HIS A 59 -1.40 -1.88 4.54
N ASP A 60 -1.32 -0.54 4.47
CA ASP A 60 -0.40 0.24 5.31
C ASP A 60 -0.72 0.02 6.79
N VAL A 61 -2.01 -0.05 7.15
CA VAL A 61 -2.44 -0.34 8.52
C VAL A 61 -2.08 -1.77 8.91
N LEU A 62 -2.35 -2.75 8.05
CA LEU A 62 -2.04 -4.16 8.31
C LEU A 62 -0.53 -4.33 8.58
N ILE A 63 0.32 -3.70 7.77
CA ILE A 63 1.78 -3.77 7.89
C ILE A 63 2.27 -3.00 9.12
N ALA A 64 1.84 -1.75 9.31
CA ALA A 64 2.29 -0.91 10.42
C ALA A 64 1.89 -1.46 11.80
N ASN A 65 0.78 -2.20 11.90
CA ASN A 65 0.36 -2.86 13.13
C ASN A 65 0.94 -4.28 13.29
N GLY A 66 1.73 -4.78 12.33
CA GLY A 66 2.30 -6.12 12.35
C GLY A 66 1.26 -7.25 12.17
N TRP A 67 0.08 -6.94 11.63
CA TRP A 67 -0.96 -7.93 11.31
C TRP A 67 -0.72 -8.63 9.98
N LEU A 68 0.16 -8.08 9.15
CA LEU A 68 0.60 -8.64 7.89
C LEU A 68 2.06 -8.26 7.66
N ASP A 69 2.92 -9.25 7.37
CA ASP A 69 4.28 -8.96 6.92
C ASP A 69 4.26 -8.31 5.53
N ALA A 70 5.17 -7.36 5.29
CA ALA A 70 5.23 -6.67 4.00
C ALA A 70 5.56 -7.64 2.85
N ASP A 71 6.52 -8.55 3.01
CA ASP A 71 6.85 -9.54 1.97
C ASP A 71 5.64 -10.43 1.68
N ASP A 72 4.86 -10.81 2.68
CA ASP A 72 3.64 -11.61 2.49
C ASP A 72 2.54 -10.84 1.76
N TYR A 73 2.37 -9.55 2.04
CA TYR A 73 1.45 -8.69 1.28
C TYR A 73 1.82 -8.65 -0.21
N TYR A 74 3.08 -8.32 -0.51
CA TYR A 74 3.55 -8.20 -1.90
C TYR A 74 3.61 -9.56 -2.60
N ARG A 75 3.93 -10.65 -1.89
CA ARG A 75 3.85 -12.01 -2.43
C ARG A 75 2.42 -12.37 -2.84
N ALA A 76 1.45 -12.18 -1.95
CA ALA A 76 0.05 -12.45 -2.24
C ALA A 76 -0.47 -11.63 -3.42
N LEU A 77 -0.01 -10.38 -3.53
CA LEU A 77 -0.35 -9.49 -4.62
C LEU A 77 0.28 -9.90 -5.97
N ALA A 78 1.52 -10.39 -5.94
CA ALA A 78 2.20 -10.95 -7.09
C ALA A 78 1.48 -12.20 -7.60
N ASP A 79 1.08 -13.10 -6.69
CA ASP A 79 0.36 -14.34 -7.00
C ASP A 79 -0.95 -14.05 -7.75
N VAL A 80 -1.78 -13.12 -7.25
CA VAL A 80 -3.04 -12.77 -7.93
C VAL A 80 -2.86 -11.97 -9.21
N ALA A 81 -1.71 -11.31 -9.39
CA ALA A 81 -1.36 -10.63 -10.63
C ALA A 81 -0.67 -11.56 -11.64
N GLY A 82 -0.33 -12.80 -11.27
CA GLY A 82 0.36 -13.75 -12.13
C GLY A 82 1.81 -13.37 -12.43
N VAL A 83 2.47 -12.65 -11.53
CA VAL A 83 3.84 -12.15 -11.71
C VAL A 83 4.76 -12.76 -10.64
N PRO A 84 6.05 -13.03 -10.92
CA PRO A 84 6.97 -13.53 -9.89
C PRO A 84 7.16 -12.53 -8.75
N PHE A 85 7.24 -13.03 -7.51
CA PHE A 85 7.70 -12.27 -6.35
C PHE A 85 9.16 -12.58 -6.03
N LYS A 86 9.92 -11.56 -5.63
CA LYS A 86 11.27 -11.72 -5.10
C LYS A 86 11.36 -11.09 -3.70
N SER A 87 11.69 -11.90 -2.70
CA SER A 87 12.00 -11.47 -1.34
C SER A 87 13.48 -11.13 -1.17
N GLY A 88 13.81 -10.34 -0.15
CA GLY A 88 15.19 -10.09 0.26
C GLY A 88 16.02 -9.26 -0.73
N PHE A 89 15.35 -8.54 -1.62
CA PHE A 89 15.99 -7.62 -2.55
C PHE A 89 16.41 -6.36 -1.79
N THR A 90 17.66 -5.92 -1.99
CA THR A 90 18.18 -4.70 -1.35
C THR A 90 18.49 -3.63 -2.39
N ALA A 91 18.64 -2.37 -1.95
CA ALA A 91 19.07 -1.26 -2.81
C ALA A 91 20.41 -1.53 -3.54
N GLY A 92 21.23 -2.46 -3.02
CA GLY A 92 22.47 -2.91 -3.67
C GLY A 92 22.25 -3.81 -4.88
N ASP A 93 21.09 -4.44 -4.99
CA ASP A 93 20.71 -5.40 -6.04
C ASP A 93 19.97 -4.73 -7.21
N THR A 94 19.59 -3.46 -7.03
CA THR A 94 18.84 -2.66 -8.00
C THR A 94 19.70 -1.55 -8.62
N MET A 95 19.31 -1.11 -9.81
CA MET A 95 19.84 0.08 -10.48
C MET A 95 18.71 0.81 -11.22
N LEU A 96 18.89 2.10 -11.47
CA LEU A 96 17.96 2.85 -12.31
C LEU A 96 18.05 2.36 -13.77
N PRO A 97 16.91 2.17 -14.45
CA PRO A 97 16.88 1.95 -15.89
C PRO A 97 17.61 3.09 -16.63
N ALA A 98 18.55 2.73 -17.53
CA ALA A 98 19.37 3.71 -18.26
C ALA A 98 18.60 4.76 -19.09
N LYS A 99 17.32 4.49 -19.42
CA LYS A 99 16.46 5.38 -20.20
C LYS A 99 15.46 6.18 -19.37
N ALA A 100 15.41 6.00 -18.06
CA ALA A 100 14.46 6.67 -17.18
C ALA A 100 15.21 7.55 -16.17
N SER A 101 14.66 8.73 -15.90
CA SER A 101 15.22 9.60 -14.85
C SER A 101 14.97 9.00 -13.46
N PRO A 102 15.81 9.30 -12.45
CA PRO A 102 15.57 8.86 -11.07
C PRO A 102 14.15 9.19 -10.57
N ARG A 103 13.65 10.38 -10.89
CA ARG A 103 12.30 10.82 -10.52
C ARG A 103 11.20 9.97 -11.15
N GLN A 104 11.34 9.61 -12.42
CA GLN A 104 10.38 8.73 -13.11
C GLN A 104 10.42 7.31 -12.54
N CYS A 105 11.61 6.81 -12.18
CA CYS A 105 11.76 5.50 -11.57
C CYS A 105 11.11 5.45 -10.18
N LEU A 106 11.36 6.46 -9.35
CA LEU A 106 10.73 6.57 -8.02
C LEU A 106 9.22 6.75 -8.11
N ALA A 107 8.73 7.59 -9.02
CA ALA A 107 7.30 7.80 -9.22
C ALA A 107 6.58 6.53 -9.72
N ALA A 108 7.26 5.69 -10.50
CA ALA A 108 6.72 4.44 -11.02
C ALA A 108 7.05 3.21 -10.15
N GLY A 109 7.92 3.34 -9.13
CA GLY A 109 8.49 2.21 -8.41
C GLY A 109 9.35 1.28 -9.29
N LEU A 110 9.81 1.71 -10.46
CA LEU A 110 10.46 0.83 -11.44
C LEU A 110 11.99 0.85 -11.29
N LEU A 111 12.56 -0.31 -10.99
CA LEU A 111 13.99 -0.55 -10.87
C LEU A 111 14.43 -1.64 -11.86
N LYS A 112 15.73 -1.70 -12.17
CA LYS A 112 16.35 -2.77 -12.97
C LYS A 112 17.23 -3.62 -12.05
N GLU A 113 17.17 -4.93 -12.21
CA GLU A 113 18.07 -5.86 -11.51
C GLU A 113 19.53 -5.69 -11.98
N ARG A 114 20.47 -5.60 -11.04
CA ARG A 114 21.90 -5.40 -11.33
C ARG A 114 22.56 -6.65 -11.91
N ALA A 115 22.26 -7.83 -11.37
CA ALA A 115 22.85 -9.10 -11.79
C ALA A 115 22.10 -9.83 -12.92
N GLY A 116 20.86 -9.42 -13.20
CA GLY A 116 19.95 -10.07 -14.14
C GLY A 116 19.82 -9.25 -15.41
N ALA A 117 20.36 -9.74 -16.53
CA ALA A 117 20.25 -9.07 -17.81
C ALA A 117 18.76 -8.89 -18.21
N GLY A 118 18.23 -7.68 -18.02
CA GLY A 118 16.95 -7.25 -18.57
C GLY A 118 15.70 -7.51 -17.73
N ARG A 119 15.85 -7.86 -16.44
CA ARG A 119 14.69 -8.00 -15.53
C ARG A 119 14.43 -6.71 -14.76
N PHE A 120 13.17 -6.29 -14.77
CA PHE A 120 12.72 -5.11 -14.02
C PHE A 120 12.08 -5.54 -12.71
N VAL A 121 12.21 -4.72 -11.69
CA VAL A 121 11.63 -4.94 -10.38
C VAL A 121 10.70 -3.76 -10.08
N LEU A 122 9.47 -4.06 -9.69
CA LEU A 122 8.50 -3.05 -9.28
C LEU A 122 8.44 -3.02 -7.75
N ALA A 123 8.73 -1.86 -7.19
CA ALA A 123 8.71 -1.51 -5.77
C ALA A 123 7.69 -0.37 -5.58
N PRO A 124 6.37 -0.65 -5.66
CA PRO A 124 5.38 0.40 -5.70
C PRO A 124 5.10 0.90 -4.30
N ASP A 125 5.36 2.19 -4.07
CA ASP A 125 4.95 2.87 -2.84
C ASP A 125 3.50 3.35 -2.99
N ARG A 126 2.65 3.01 -2.00
CA ARG A 126 1.29 3.57 -1.81
C ARG A 126 0.26 3.32 -2.92
N LEU A 127 0.40 2.25 -3.71
CA LEU A 127 -0.65 1.86 -4.66
C LEU A 127 -1.63 0.88 -4.04
N ARG A 128 -2.92 1.11 -4.23
CA ARG A 128 -3.95 0.11 -3.93
C ARG A 128 -3.84 -1.11 -4.87
N PRO A 129 -4.26 -2.31 -4.45
CA PRO A 129 -4.08 -3.54 -5.23
C PRO A 129 -4.57 -3.50 -6.69
N ASN A 130 -5.73 -2.93 -6.99
CA ASN A 130 -6.29 -2.76 -8.34
C ASN A 130 -5.47 -1.77 -9.18
N ALA A 131 -5.05 -0.65 -8.58
CA ALA A 131 -4.19 0.30 -9.28
C ALA A 131 -2.85 -0.34 -9.63
N LEU A 132 -2.28 -1.13 -8.70
CA LEU A 132 -1.06 -1.88 -8.96
C LEU A 132 -1.28 -2.94 -10.05
N ARG A 133 -2.37 -3.72 -9.98
CA ARG A 133 -2.73 -4.69 -11.02
C ARG A 133 -2.87 -4.05 -12.41
N ALA A 134 -3.46 -2.87 -12.49
CA ALA A 134 -3.57 -2.13 -13.76
C ALA A 134 -2.19 -1.72 -14.30
N VAL A 135 -1.28 -1.27 -13.44
CA VAL A 135 0.12 -0.99 -13.83
C VAL A 135 0.81 -2.25 -14.32
N LEU A 136 0.69 -3.37 -13.59
CA LEU A 136 1.29 -4.66 -13.96
C LEU A 136 0.75 -5.15 -15.32
N ALA A 137 -0.55 -5.02 -15.57
CA ALA A 137 -1.15 -5.38 -16.85
C ALA A 137 -0.62 -4.55 -18.04
N GLN A 138 -0.32 -3.26 -17.82
CA GLN A 138 0.23 -2.37 -18.86
C GLN A 138 1.70 -2.66 -19.19
N LEU A 139 2.45 -3.26 -18.27
CA LEU A 139 3.86 -3.62 -18.51
C LEU A 139 4.02 -4.85 -19.42
N GLY A 140 2.94 -5.59 -19.69
CA GLY A 140 2.90 -6.74 -20.59
C GLY A 140 3.73 -7.93 -20.11
N PRO A 141 3.96 -8.99 -20.90
CA PRO A 141 4.74 -10.17 -20.49
C PRO A 141 6.26 -9.91 -20.39
N ARG A 142 6.68 -8.65 -20.31
CA ARG A 142 8.10 -8.28 -20.15
C ARG A 142 8.54 -8.80 -18.79
N GLY A 143 9.65 -9.54 -18.73
CA GLY A 143 10.08 -10.25 -17.51
C GLY A 143 10.37 -9.32 -16.32
N PHE A 144 9.35 -8.98 -15.55
CA PHE A 144 9.46 -8.23 -14.31
C PHE A 144 9.03 -9.07 -13.10
N ALA A 145 9.54 -8.71 -11.93
CA ALA A 145 9.15 -9.27 -10.66
C ALA A 145 8.65 -8.17 -9.72
N LEU A 146 7.72 -8.50 -8.83
CA LEU A 146 7.30 -7.61 -7.74
C LEU A 146 8.24 -7.82 -6.54
N THR A 147 8.58 -6.74 -5.84
CA THR A 147 9.35 -6.75 -4.58
C THR A 147 8.70 -5.80 -3.56
N THR A 148 9.15 -5.85 -2.32
CA THR A 148 8.78 -4.87 -1.30
C THR A 148 9.41 -3.48 -1.55
N PRO A 149 8.75 -2.37 -1.17
CA PRO A 149 9.16 -1.00 -1.55
C PRO A 149 10.53 -0.54 -1.03
N HIS A 150 11.16 -1.31 -0.13
CA HIS A 150 12.41 -0.94 0.55
C HIS A 150 13.64 -1.62 -0.07
N ALA A 151 13.46 -2.24 -1.24
CA ALA A 151 14.50 -2.79 -2.10
C ALA A 151 15.25 -1.74 -2.95
#